data_AF-A0A1J3K2J6-F1
#
_entry.id   AF-A0A1J3K2J6-F1
#
_cell.length_a   1.000
_cell.length_b   1.000
_cell.length_c   1.000
_cell.angle_alpha   90.00
_cell.angle_beta   90.00
_cell.angle_gamma   90.00
#
_symmetry.space_group_name_H-M   'P 1'
#
loop_
_entity.id
_entity.type
_entity.pdbx_description
1 polymer ?
#
loop_
_entity_poly.entity_id
_entity_poly.type
_entity_poly.pdbx_seq_one_letter_code
_entity_poly.pdbx_strand_id
1 'polypeptide(L)'
;MGQAFHGFPIPFNNPNASNPLSFSTSFVFSIDAPGHGLTFMISPSMDFTRAMPSQFLGLFNTSNNGNSTNRILAVEFDTVKSNEFLDIDGNHVGIDVNGLVSVESAPAAFYSNRQ
;
A
#
# COMPACT_ATOMS: atom_id res chain seq x y z
N MET A 1 10.86 2.21 9.81
CA MET A 1 9.61 1.51 9.50
C MET A 1 8.65 1.77 10.64
N GLY A 2 7.45 2.26 10.34
CA GLY A 2 6.39 2.50 11.33
C GLY A 2 5.06 2.04 10.75
N GLN A 3 4.20 1.47 11.58
CA GLN A 3 2.91 0.93 11.20
C GLN A 3 1.88 1.27 12.26
N ALA A 4 0.67 1.59 11.82
CA ALA A 4 -0.46 1.83 12.71
C ALA A 4 -1.67 1.06 12.18
N PHE A 5 -2.32 0.32 13.06
CA PHE A 5 -3.48 -0.49 12.73
C PHE A 5 -4.73 0.05 13.42
N HIS A 6 -5.87 -0.12 12.77
CA HIS A 6 -7.14 0.06 13.44
C HIS A 6 -7.28 -0.96 14.59
N GLY A 7 -7.79 -0.53 15.74
CA GLY A 7 -7.72 -1.30 16.98
C GLY A 7 -8.51 -2.61 17.00
N PHE A 8 -9.37 -2.85 16.00
CA PHE A 8 -10.12 -4.09 15.85
C PHE A 8 -10.21 -4.51 14.38
N PRO A 9 -10.29 -5.82 14.08
CA PRO A 9 -10.45 -6.31 12.71
C PRO A 9 -11.77 -5.86 12.07
N ILE A 10 -11.72 -5.54 10.77
CA ILE A 10 -12.91 -5.24 9.96
C ILE A 10 -13.26 -6.50 9.15
N PRO A 11 -14.48 -7.06 9.26
CA PRO A 11 -14.87 -8.27 8.54
C PRO A 11 -15.21 -7.96 7.07
N PHE A 12 -14.21 -7.99 6.19
CA PHE A 12 -14.39 -7.77 4.74
C PHE A 12 -15.12 -8.91 4.02
N ASN A 13 -15.02 -10.12 4.55
CA ASN A 13 -15.73 -11.29 4.04
C ASN A 13 -16.69 -11.81 5.11
N ASN A 14 -17.99 -11.70 4.85
CA ASN A 14 -19.01 -12.31 5.67
C ASN A 14 -19.61 -13.48 4.86
N PRO A 15 -19.42 -14.74 5.29
CA PRO A 15 -19.92 -15.90 4.57
C PRO A 15 -21.44 -15.94 4.45
N ASN A 16 -22.16 -15.16 5.26
CA ASN A 16 -23.62 -15.03 5.23
C ASN A 16 -24.09 -13.82 4.40
N ALA A 17 -23.18 -12.99 3.88
CA ALA A 17 -23.53 -11.85 3.04
C ALA A 17 -23.40 -12.23 1.55
N SER A 18 -24.38 -11.81 0.76
CA SER A 18 -24.38 -12.07 -0.68
C SER A 18 -23.40 -11.19 -1.46
N ASN A 19 -22.90 -10.11 -0.86
CA ASN A 19 -22.01 -9.13 -1.47
C ASN A 19 -20.78 -8.85 -0.59
N PRO A 20 -19.60 -8.60 -1.19
CA PRO A 20 -18.42 -8.12 -0.47
C PRO A 20 -18.67 -6.78 0.24
N LEU A 21 -17.91 -6.51 1.30
CA LEU A 21 -17.94 -5.22 1.99
C LEU A 21 -17.44 -4.10 1.06
N SER A 22 -18.22 -3.03 0.93
CA SER A 22 -17.77 -1.77 0.34
C SER A 22 -17.18 -0.87 1.43
N PHE A 23 -16.13 -0.12 1.11
CA PHE A 23 -15.49 0.81 2.06
C PHE A 23 -15.09 2.11 1.37
N SER A 24 -14.92 3.15 2.18
CA SER A 24 -14.32 4.43 1.79
C SER A 24 -13.43 4.91 2.92
N THR A 25 -12.29 5.51 2.59
CA THR A 25 -11.38 6.12 3.57
C THR A 25 -10.97 7.50 3.09
N SER A 26 -10.65 8.38 4.03
CA SER A 26 -10.10 9.70 3.77
C SER A 26 -9.11 10.04 4.87
N PHE A 27 -7.94 10.50 4.49
CA PHE A 27 -6.88 10.88 5.41
C PHE A 27 -6.05 11.99 4.77
N VAL A 28 -5.37 12.75 5.63
CA VAL A 28 -4.43 13.81 5.23
C VAL A 28 -3.09 13.46 5.85
N PHE A 29 -2.03 13.55 5.05
CA PHE A 29 -0.67 13.32 5.47
C PHE A 29 0.27 14.30 4.77
N SER A 30 1.49 14.43 5.31
CA SER A 30 2.58 15.20 4.71
C SER A 30 3.85 14.37 4.76
N ILE A 31 4.59 14.31 3.66
CA ILE A 31 5.92 13.70 3.59
C ILE A 31 6.93 14.84 3.55
N ASP A 32 7.58 15.11 4.69
CA ASP A 32 8.45 16.28 4.88
C ASP A 32 9.93 15.89 5.13
N ALA A 33 10.24 14.59 5.04
CA ALA A 33 11.57 14.04 5.23
C ALA A 33 11.90 12.99 4.15
N PRO A 34 13.19 12.79 3.81
CA PRO A 34 13.60 11.73 2.90
C PRO A 34 13.11 10.36 3.42
N GLY A 35 12.37 9.65 2.57
CA GLY A 35 11.77 8.36 2.86
C GLY A 35 11.42 7.64 1.56
N HIS A 36 10.92 6.41 1.67
CA HIS A 36 10.46 5.66 0.50
C HIS A 36 8.97 5.83 0.23
N GLY A 37 8.18 6.21 1.23
CA GLY A 37 6.76 6.49 1.02
C GLY A 37 5.88 6.18 2.23
N LEU A 38 4.59 6.14 1.95
CA LEU A 38 3.53 5.77 2.88
C LEU A 38 2.59 4.76 2.19
N THR A 39 2.03 3.82 2.95
CA THR A 39 1.01 2.91 2.45
C THR A 39 -0.26 2.95 3.29
N PHE A 40 -1.41 2.95 2.64
CA PHE A 40 -2.67 2.52 3.23
C PHE A 40 -2.88 1.05 2.84
N MET A 41 -3.04 0.15 3.80
CA MET A 41 -3.18 -1.28 3.49
C MET A 41 -4.36 -1.95 4.19
N ILE A 42 -4.85 -3.01 3.56
CA ILE A 42 -5.77 -3.98 4.11
C ILE A 42 -5.06 -5.33 4.13
N SER A 43 -4.94 -5.92 5.31
CA SER A 43 -4.24 -7.19 5.54
C SER A 43 -5.04 -8.10 6.48
N PRO A 44 -4.86 -9.43 6.40
CA PRO A 44 -5.51 -10.38 7.31
C PRO A 44 -4.86 -10.44 8.70
N SER A 45 -3.70 -9.80 8.89
CA SER A 45 -2.89 -9.83 10.10
C SER A 45 -2.23 -8.47 10.34
N MET A 46 -1.93 -8.17 11.61
CA MET A 46 -1.10 -7.02 12.02
C MET A 46 0.38 -7.41 12.22
N ASP A 47 0.74 -8.68 12.00
CA ASP A 47 2.12 -9.16 12.12
C ASP A 47 2.91 -8.89 10.84
N PHE A 48 3.77 -7.86 10.91
CA PHE A 48 4.74 -7.51 9.87
C PHE A 48 6.17 -7.51 10.43
N THR A 49 6.43 -8.33 11.46
CA THR A 49 7.76 -8.44 12.08
C THR A 49 8.86 -8.86 11.09
N ARG A 50 8.48 -9.51 9.99
CA ARG A 50 9.38 -9.95 8.92
C ARG A 50 9.38 -9.03 7.70
N ALA A 51 8.65 -7.92 7.72
CA ALA A 51 8.67 -6.96 6.63
C ALA A 51 9.97 -6.15 6.64
N MET A 52 10.45 -5.78 5.46
CA MET A 52 11.67 -4.99 5.29
C MET A 52 11.32 -3.49 5.16
N PRO A 53 12.21 -2.60 5.63
CA PRO A 53 12.06 -1.17 5.46
C PRO A 53 12.38 -0.76 4.00
N SER A 54 12.50 0.56 3.78
CA SER A 54 12.94 1.13 2.51
C SER A 54 11.98 0.82 1.37
N GLN A 55 12.46 0.33 0.23
CA GLN A 55 11.64 0.07 -0.96
C GLN A 55 10.56 -0.98 -0.72
N PHE A 56 10.65 -1.77 0.36
CA PHE A 56 9.63 -2.75 0.70
C PHE A 56 8.41 -2.17 1.41
N LEU A 57 8.42 -0.86 1.68
CA LEU A 57 7.35 -0.07 2.31
C LEU A 57 6.81 -0.65 3.63
N GLY A 58 7.59 -1.53 4.29
CA GLY A 58 7.15 -2.25 5.48
C GLY A 58 6.04 -3.27 5.23
N LEU A 59 5.81 -3.70 3.99
CA LEU A 59 4.77 -4.66 3.63
C LEU A 59 5.31 -6.08 3.38
N PHE A 60 6.45 -6.16 2.68
CA PHE A 60 6.99 -7.43 2.18
C PHE A 60 8.47 -7.59 2.53
N ASN A 61 9.05 -8.70 2.14
CA ASN A 61 10.47 -8.98 2.13
C ASN A 61 10.85 -9.70 0.83
N THR A 62 12.14 -9.94 0.64
CA THR A 62 12.68 -10.59 -0.55
C THR A 62 12.09 -11.98 -0.83
N SER A 63 11.55 -12.67 0.19
CA SER A 63 11.02 -14.03 0.06
C SER A 63 9.51 -14.11 -0.17
N ASN A 64 8.74 -13.06 0.16
CA ASN A 64 7.29 -13.06 0.02
C ASN A 64 6.74 -11.97 -0.90
N ASN A 65 7.56 -11.06 -1.43
CA ASN A 65 7.11 -10.07 -2.40
C ASN A 65 6.50 -10.75 -3.65
N GLY A 66 5.23 -10.47 -3.94
CA GLY A 66 4.48 -11.08 -5.05
C GLY A 66 3.80 -12.42 -4.70
N ASN A 67 3.89 -12.90 -3.46
CA ASN A 67 3.26 -14.16 -3.06
C ASN A 67 1.76 -13.98 -2.81
N SER A 68 0.91 -14.67 -3.60
CA SER A 68 -0.55 -14.59 -3.52
C SER A 68 -1.15 -14.97 -2.14
N THR A 69 -0.39 -15.66 -1.28
CA THR A 69 -0.82 -16.00 0.08
C THR A 69 -0.74 -14.82 1.06
N ASN A 70 -0.05 -13.72 0.71
CA ASN A 70 0.02 -12.52 1.54
C ASN A 70 -1.38 -11.95 1.83
N ARG A 71 -2.26 -11.95 0.82
CA ARG A 71 -3.61 -11.38 0.84
C ARG A 71 -3.61 -9.91 1.29
N ILE A 72 -2.67 -9.15 0.77
CA ILE A 72 -2.50 -7.72 1.05
C ILE A 72 -2.96 -6.93 -0.15
N LEU A 73 -3.82 -5.95 0.10
CA LEU A 73 -4.11 -4.84 -0.81
C LEU A 73 -3.48 -3.60 -0.19
N ALA A 74 -2.70 -2.84 -0.96
CA ALA A 74 -2.19 -1.55 -0.52
C ALA A 74 -2.39 -0.48 -1.60
N VAL A 75 -2.53 0.76 -1.13
CA VAL A 75 -2.37 1.97 -1.93
C VAL A 75 -1.10 2.63 -1.43
N GLU A 76 -0.09 2.69 -2.28
CA GLU A 76 1.21 3.27 -1.97
C GLU A 76 1.32 4.71 -2.48
N PHE A 77 2.07 5.51 -1.72
CA PHE A 77 2.52 6.84 -2.09
C PHE A 77 4.05 6.80 -2.06
N ASP A 78 4.64 6.30 -3.15
CA ASP A 78 6.07 6.04 -3.26
C ASP A 78 6.81 7.28 -3.77
N THR A 79 7.92 7.60 -3.11
CA THR A 79 8.75 8.79 -3.39
C THR A 79 10.16 8.44 -3.86
N VAL A 80 10.44 7.18 -4.22
CA VAL A 80 11.74 6.69 -4.66
C VAL A 80 11.57 5.66 -5.77
N LYS A 81 12.24 5.87 -6.91
CA LYS A 81 12.19 4.90 -8.01
C LYS A 81 12.98 3.63 -7.67
N SER A 82 12.27 2.50 -7.59
CA SER A 82 12.79 1.15 -7.40
C SER A 82 12.66 0.35 -8.70
N ASN A 83 13.74 0.25 -9.48
CA ASN A 83 13.70 -0.45 -10.78
C ASN A 83 13.34 -1.93 -10.65
N GLU A 84 13.68 -2.56 -9.52
CA GLU A 84 13.33 -3.95 -9.21
C GLU A 84 11.82 -4.19 -9.06
N PHE A 85 11.04 -3.14 -8.81
CA PHE A 85 9.58 -3.19 -8.65
C PHE A 85 8.83 -2.55 -9.83
N LEU A 86 9.58 -2.19 -10.88
CA LEU A 86 9.04 -1.64 -12.14
C LEU A 86 8.34 -0.29 -11.97
N ASP A 87 8.76 0.49 -10.96
CA ASP A 87 8.25 1.84 -10.72
C ASP A 87 8.34 2.72 -11.96
N ILE A 88 7.24 3.42 -12.23
CA ILE A 88 7.11 4.28 -13.42
C ILE A 88 8.04 5.50 -13.32
N ASP A 89 8.19 6.07 -12.13
CA ASP A 89 9.06 7.20 -11.82
C ASP A 89 9.42 7.23 -10.33
N GLY A 90 10.04 8.31 -9.85
CA GLY A 90 10.42 8.47 -8.45
C GLY A 90 9.38 9.17 -7.57
N ASN A 91 8.13 9.31 -8.03
CA ASN A 91 7.06 9.93 -7.25
C ASN A 91 5.69 9.55 -7.82
N HIS A 92 5.10 8.46 -7.35
CA HIS A 92 3.86 7.93 -7.89
C HIS A 92 2.90 7.40 -6.81
N VAL A 93 1.66 7.20 -7.23
CA VAL A 93 0.65 6.45 -6.47
C VAL A 93 0.44 5.11 -7.15
N GLY A 94 0.47 4.05 -6.36
CA GLY A 94 0.37 2.67 -6.84
C GLY A 94 -0.74 1.88 -6.16
N ILE A 95 -1.29 0.89 -6.85
CA ILE A 95 -2.18 -0.12 -6.28
C ILE A 95 -1.45 -1.46 -6.26
N ASP A 96 -1.18 -1.95 -5.06
CA ASP A 96 -0.44 -3.17 -4.83
C ASP A 96 -1.36 -4.33 -4.45
N VAL A 97 -1.14 -5.47 -5.10
CA VAL A 97 -1.83 -6.72 -4.79
C VAL A 97 -0.79 -7.80 -4.54
N ASN A 98 -0.56 -8.10 -3.26
CA ASN A 98 0.39 -9.11 -2.76
C ASN A 98 1.88 -8.88 -3.04
N GLY A 99 2.25 -7.79 -3.68
CA GLY A 99 3.64 -7.39 -3.93
C GLY A 99 3.72 -5.96 -4.43
N LEU A 100 4.94 -5.45 -4.56
CA LEU A 100 5.28 -4.05 -4.87
C LEU A 100 5.31 -3.74 -6.37
N VAL A 101 5.11 -4.75 -7.22
CA VAL A 101 4.82 -4.46 -8.63
C VAL A 101 3.36 -4.05 -8.69
N SER A 102 3.12 -2.74 -8.68
CA SER A 102 1.80 -2.14 -8.78
C SER A 102 1.00 -2.70 -9.96
N VAL A 103 -0.26 -3.08 -9.72
CA VAL A 103 -1.17 -3.52 -10.79
C VAL A 103 -1.66 -2.34 -11.64
N GLU A 104 -1.64 -1.14 -11.08
CA GLU A 104 -1.91 0.13 -11.73
C GLU A 104 -1.16 1.22 -10.97
N SER A 105 -0.62 2.22 -11.70
CA SER A 105 0.11 3.32 -11.08
C SER A 105 0.00 4.60 -11.90
N ALA A 106 0.10 5.74 -11.23
CA ALA A 106 0.09 7.04 -11.88
C ALA A 106 1.10 7.99 -11.22
N PRO A 107 1.80 8.84 -11.99
CA PRO A 107 2.67 9.87 -11.42
C PRO A 107 1.90 10.77 -10.46
N ALA A 108 2.54 11.16 -9.36
CA ALA A 108 1.97 12.14 -8.45
C ALA A 108 1.81 13.49 -9.19
N ALA A 109 0.59 14.01 -9.19
CA ALA A 109 0.25 15.23 -9.89
C ALA A 109 -0.66 16.13 -9.05
N PHE A 110 -0.50 17.44 -9.25
CA PHE A 110 -1.38 18.43 -8.66
C PHE A 110 -2.47 18.81 -9.66
N TYR A 111 -3.72 18.48 -9.34
CA TYR A 111 -4.87 18.88 -10.14
C TYR A 111 -5.58 20.04 -9.46
N SER A 112 -5.47 21.23 -10.05
CA SER A 112 -6.24 22.41 -9.65
C SER A 112 -7.53 22.48 -10.45
N ASN A 113 -8.67 22.63 -9.77
CA ASN A 113 -9.96 22.93 -10.42
C ASN A 113 -10.07 24.38 -10.93
N ARG A 114 -8.99 25.17 -10.86
CA ARG A 114 -8.92 26.51 -11.49
C ARG A 114 -8.32 26.39 -12.89
N GLN A 115 -9.18 26.25 -13.89
CA GLN A 115 -8.92 26.64 -15.28
C GLN A 115 -9.76 27.88 -15.59
#